data_AF-A0A0B6TQM6-F1
#
_entry.id   AF-A0A0B6TQM6-F1
#
_cell.length_a   1.000
_cell.length_b   1.000
_cell.length_c   1.000
_cell.angle_alpha   90.00
_cell.angle_beta   90.00
_cell.angle_gamma   90.00
#
_symmetry.space_group_name_H-M   'P 1'
#
loop_
_entity.id
_entity.type
_entity.pdbx_description
1 polymer ?
#
loop_
_entity_poly.entity_id
_entity_poly.type
_entity_poly.pdbx_seq_one_letter_code
_entity_poly.pdbx_strand_id
1 'polypeptide(L)' 'MTTWEYATVPLLTHATKQILDTWGEDGWELVTVVPGPNPENVVAYMKREKN' A
#
# COMPACT_ATOMS: atom_id res chain seq x y z
N MET A 1 21.23 11.67 2.06
CA MET A 1 19.84 11.90 2.49
C MET A 1 19.02 10.81 1.82
N THR A 2 18.24 10.03 2.58
CA THR A 2 17.42 8.95 2.02
C THR A 2 16.35 9.55 1.10
N THR A 3 16.27 9.05 -0.12
CA THR A 3 15.22 9.38 -1.08
C THR A 3 14.13 8.32 -1.01
N TRP A 4 12.86 8.71 -1.08
CA TRP A 4 11.72 7.81 -0.92
C TRP A 4 10.91 7.70 -2.22
N GLU A 5 10.49 6.49 -2.54
CA GLU A 5 9.45 6.21 -3.53
C GLU A 5 8.11 6.00 -2.82
N TYR A 6 7.02 6.43 -3.43
CA TYR A 6 5.66 6.30 -2.90
C TYR A 6 4.75 5.64 -3.92
N ALA A 7 3.87 4.77 -3.46
CA ALA A 7 2.85 4.11 -4.27
C ALA A 7 1.50 4.12 -3.57
N THR A 8 0.44 4.07 -4.37
CA THR A 8 -0.93 3.86 -3.91
C THR A 8 -1.45 2.54 -4.48
N VAL A 9 -2.03 1.71 -3.61
CA VAL A 9 -2.46 0.35 -3.96
C VAL A 9 -3.94 0.19 -3.60
N PRO A 10 -4.82 -0.14 -4.57
CA PRO A 10 -6.20 -0.46 -4.25
C PRO A 10 -6.25 -1.80 -3.50
N LEU A 11 -6.96 -1.82 -2.38
CA LEU A 11 -7.19 -3.06 -1.63
C LEU A 11 -8.56 -3.61 -1.97
N LEU A 12 -8.60 -4.87 -2.41
CA LEU A 12 -9.83 -5.58 -2.69
C LEU A 12 -10.34 -6.26 -1.42
N THR A 13 -11.64 -6.11 -1.14
CA THR A 13 -12.32 -6.83 -0.06
C THR A 13 -12.09 -8.34 -0.22
N HIS A 14 -11.76 -9.02 0.87
CA HIS A 14 -11.34 -10.44 0.93
C HIS A 14 -9.94 -10.79 0.41
N ALA A 15 -9.18 -9.86 -0.19
CA ALA A 15 -7.81 -10.11 -0.64
C ALA A 15 -6.76 -9.16 0.00
N THR A 16 -7.16 -8.33 0.96
CA THR A 16 -6.29 -7.30 1.59
C THR A 16 -4.96 -7.86 2.07
N LYS A 17 -4.97 -8.98 2.80
CA LYS A 17 -3.74 -9.61 3.31
C LYS A 17 -2.79 -9.99 2.16
N GLN A 18 -3.30 -10.73 1.17
CA GLN A 18 -2.48 -11.18 0.04
C GLN A 18 -1.87 -10.00 -0.73
N ILE A 19 -2.64 -8.93 -0.93
CA ILE A 19 -2.13 -7.71 -1.58
C ILE A 19 -1.00 -7.10 -0.75
N LEU A 20 -1.21 -6.86 0.55
CA LEU A 20 -0.19 -6.26 1.41
C LEU A 20 1.07 -7.12 1.52
N ASP A 21 0.92 -8.45 1.62
CA ASP A 21 2.04 -9.40 1.67
C ASP A 21 2.89 -9.27 0.38
N THR A 22 2.25 -9.26 -0.80
CA THR A 22 2.94 -9.15 -2.10
C THR A 22 3.77 -7.86 -2.18
N TRP A 23 3.20 -6.72 -1.80
CA TRP A 23 3.93 -5.46 -1.83
C TRP A 23 5.02 -5.38 -0.75
N GLY A 24 4.80 -6.01 0.40
CA GLY A 24 5.81 -6.14 1.45
C GLY A 24 7.02 -6.96 1.00
N GLU A 25 6.80 -8.04 0.25
CA GLU A 25 7.86 -8.83 -0.39
C GLU A 25 8.66 -8.02 -1.41
N ASP A 26 8.02 -7.09 -2.12
CA ASP A 26 8.66 -6.12 -3.04
C ASP A 26 9.40 -4.97 -2.32
N GLY A 27 9.48 -5.04 -0.99
CA GLY A 27 10.20 -4.09 -0.14
C GLY A 27 9.43 -2.81 0.18
N TRP A 28 8.11 -2.78 -0.06
CA TRP A 28 7.29 -1.64 0.29
C TRP A 28 6.81 -1.70 1.74
N GLU A 29 6.88 -0.57 2.41
CA GLU A 29 6.37 -0.38 3.76
C GLU A 29 5.00 0.30 3.72
N LEU A 30 4.04 -0.27 4.42
CA LEU A 30 2.71 0.32 4.60
C LEU A 30 2.80 1.59 5.46
N VAL A 31 2.29 2.70 4.91
CA VAL A 31 2.19 3.98 5.63
C VAL A 31 0.82 4.11 6.29
N THR A 32 -0.25 3.95 5.52
CA THR A 32 -1.63 4.07 6.01
C THR A 32 -2.63 3.46 5.03
N VAL A 33 -3.84 3.18 5.51
CA VAL A 33 -4.99 2.78 4.70
C VAL A 33 -6.07 3.84 4.84
N VAL A 34 -6.56 4.35 3.71
CA VAL A 34 -7.58 5.42 3.67
C VAL A 34 -8.84 4.89 2.99
N PRO A 35 -10.03 5.09 3.57
CA PRO A 35 -11.28 4.78 2.90
C PRO A 35 -11.53 5.75 1.75
N GLY A 36 -11.99 5.23 0.61
CA GLY A 36 -12.46 6.01 -0.52
C GLY A 36 -13.90 6.48 -0.34
N PRO A 37 -14.48 7.10 -1.38
CA PRO A 37 -15.87 7.60 -1.34
C PRO A 37 -16.93 6.51 -1.09
N ASN A 38 -16.60 5.25 -1.38
CA ASN A 38 -17.41 4.07 -1.06
C ASN A 38 -16.68 3.27 0.04
N PRO A 39 -17.34 2.85 1.14
CA PRO A 39 -16.74 2.05 2.21
C PRO A 39 -15.97 0.79 1.78
N GLU A 40 -16.35 0.19 0.64
CA GLU A 40 -15.68 -1.01 0.11
C GLU A 40 -14.37 -0.71 -0.62
N ASN A 41 -14.18 0.54 -1.04
CA ASN A 41 -12.99 0.96 -1.75
C ASN A 41 -12.01 1.53 -0.73
N VAL A 42 -10.94 0.80 -0.40
CA VAL A 42 -9.87 1.33 0.45
C VAL A 42 -8.55 1.31 -0.30
N VAL A 43 -7.69 2.30 -0.03
CA VAL A 43 -6.41 2.48 -0.70
C VAL A 43 -5.30 2.46 0.34
N ALA A 44 -4.28 1.64 0.11
CA ALA A 44 -3.05 1.64 0.90
C ALA A 44 -2.05 2.62 0.29
N TYR A 45 -1.46 3.45 1.15
CA TYR A 45 -0.29 4.27 0.82
C TYR A 45 0.95 3.53 1.28
N MET A 46 1.92 3.39 0.39
CA MET A 46 3.14 2.62 0.59
C MET A 46 4.36 3.50 0.34
N LYS A 47 5.46 3.24 1.04
CA LYS A 47 6.77 3.87 0.79
C LYS A 47 7.87 2.84 0.66
N ARG A 48 8.94 3.16 -0.06
CA ARG A 48 10.17 2.35 -0.13
C ARG A 48 11.37 3.26 -0.29
N GLU A 49 12.53 2.86 0.25
CA GLU A 49 13.78 3.58 0.00
C GLU A 49 14.15 3.47 -1.49
N LYS A 50 14.45 4.62 -2.10
CA LYS A 50 14.92 4.71 -3.47
C LYS A 50 16.43 4.44 -3.48
N ASN A 51 16.81 3.33 -4.12
CA ASN A 51 18.21 3.01 -4.42
C ASN A 51 18.79 3.95 -5.48
#